data_AF-A0A160VG91-F1
#
_entry.id   AF-A0A160VG91-F1
#
_cell.length_a   1.000
_cell.length_b   1.000
_cell.length_c   1.000
_cell.angle_alpha   90.00
_cell.angle_beta   90.00
_cell.angle_gamma   90.00
#
_symmetry.space_group_name_H-M   'P 1'
#
loop_
_entity.id
_entity.type
_entity.pdbx_description
1 polymer ?
#
loop_
_entity_poly.entity_id
_entity_poly.type
_entity_poly.pdbx_seq_one_letter_code
_entity_poly.pdbx_strand_id
1 'polypeptide(L)'
;MSIISGQSEAPADYWTKLSQGEKVAFVNGAYGGIARMKLHHEKEVQKQYMSNPYWVQPYYINRFYDIVDEHISQGVTYDLNIVAGHIDALYANYDNRNIPLIEAIRIVSVAQDGEPQKADLILLRAQKKYTP
;
A
#
# COMPACT_ATOMS: atom_id res chain seq x y z
N MET A 1 -10.77 -39.19 -2.63
CA MET A 1 -11.09 -37.76 -2.78
C MET A 1 -9.79 -36.98 -2.59
N SER A 2 -9.13 -36.57 -3.69
CA SER A 2 -8.01 -35.63 -3.58
C SER A 2 -8.61 -34.25 -3.35
N ILE A 3 -8.31 -33.67 -2.19
CA ILE A 3 -8.57 -32.27 -1.93
C ILE A 3 -7.51 -31.53 -2.74
N ILE A 4 -7.91 -30.92 -3.87
CA ILE A 4 -7.05 -29.97 -4.58
C ILE A 4 -7.05 -28.72 -3.72
N SER A 5 -6.16 -28.65 -2.73
CA SER A 5 -5.75 -27.37 -2.17
C SER A 5 -5.04 -26.64 -3.29
N GLY A 6 -5.74 -25.71 -3.96
CA GLY A 6 -5.07 -24.75 -4.83
C GLY A 6 -3.99 -24.07 -3.98
N GLN A 7 -2.72 -24.23 -4.35
CA GLN A 7 -1.64 -23.44 -3.75
C GLN A 7 -2.07 -21.98 -3.88
N SER A 8 -2.31 -21.29 -2.76
CA SER A 8 -2.49 -19.85 -2.80
C SER A 8 -1.16 -19.28 -3.24
N GLU A 9 -1.11 -18.78 -4.47
CA GLU A 9 0.05 -18.10 -5.00
C GLU A 9 0.48 -16.98 -4.06
N ALA A 10 1.78 -16.91 -3.72
CA ALA A 10 2.28 -15.84 -2.87
C ALA A 10 2.15 -14.50 -3.61
N PRO A 11 1.91 -13.37 -2.93
CA PRO A 11 1.89 -12.05 -3.56
C PRO A 11 3.10 -11.75 -4.45
N ALA A 12 4.29 -12.19 -4.02
CA ALA A 12 5.52 -12.08 -4.82
C ALA A 12 5.45 -12.90 -6.12
N ASP A 13 4.87 -14.10 -6.10
CA ASP A 13 4.75 -14.94 -7.30
C ASP A 13 3.84 -14.27 -8.34
N TYR A 14 2.72 -13.70 -7.90
CA TYR A 14 1.85 -12.94 -8.78
C TYR A 14 2.60 -11.74 -9.38
N TRP A 15 3.33 -10.99 -8.54
CA TRP A 15 4.08 -9.81 -8.98
C TRP A 15 5.14 -10.14 -10.01
N THR A 16 5.91 -11.22 -9.80
CA THR A 16 7.00 -11.62 -10.70
C THR A 16 6.54 -12.05 -12.08
N LYS A 17 5.28 -12.52 -12.22
CA LYS A 17 4.70 -12.89 -13.51
C LYS A 17 4.31 -11.69 -14.37
N LEU A 18 4.11 -10.52 -13.76
CA LEU A 18 3.70 -9.31 -14.47
C LEU A 18 4.88 -8.75 -15.28
N SER A 19 4.58 -8.33 -16.51
CA SER A 19 5.49 -7.47 -17.28
C SER A 19 5.66 -6.11 -16.59
N GLN A 20 6.72 -5.39 -16.93
CA GLN A 20 6.95 -4.05 -16.37
C GLN A 20 5.76 -3.09 -16.59
N GLY A 21 5.12 -3.15 -17.76
CA GLY A 21 3.93 -2.34 -18.04
C GLY A 21 2.75 -2.69 -17.15
N GLU A 22 2.53 -3.99 -16.88
CA GLU A 22 1.46 -4.46 -15.98
C GLU A 22 1.73 -4.09 -14.52
N LYS A 23 2.99 -4.15 -14.07
CA LYS A 23 3.42 -3.68 -12.74
C LYS A 23 3.13 -2.19 -12.56
N VAL A 24 3.51 -1.37 -13.54
CA VAL A 24 3.22 0.07 -13.54
C VAL A 24 1.72 0.34 -13.53
N ALA A 25 0.95 -0.37 -14.36
CA ALA A 25 -0.50 -0.25 -14.39
C ALA A 25 -1.14 -0.65 -13.05
N PHE A 26 -0.63 -1.69 -12.39
CA PHE A 26 -1.07 -2.11 -11.06
C PHE A 26 -0.83 -1.00 -10.03
N VAL A 27 0.39 -0.46 -9.95
CA VAL A 27 0.73 0.63 -9.01
C VAL A 27 -0.16 1.85 -9.27
N ASN A 28 -0.35 2.24 -10.53
CA ASN A 28 -1.23 3.35 -10.89
C ASN A 28 -2.69 3.11 -10.45
N GLY A 29 -3.20 1.90 -10.67
CA GLY A 29 -4.55 1.50 -10.23
C GLY A 29 -4.69 1.53 -8.72
N ALA A 30 -3.68 1.03 -7.98
CA ALA A 30 -3.64 1.09 -6.53
C ALA A 30 -3.63 2.53 -6.02
N TYR A 31 -2.78 3.40 -6.57
CA TYR A 31 -2.73 4.82 -6.22
C TYR A 31 -4.07 5.51 -6.47
N GLY A 32 -4.67 5.30 -7.65
CA GLY A 32 -5.98 5.86 -7.98
C GLY A 32 -7.10 5.35 -7.06
N GLY A 33 -7.10 4.06 -6.74
CA GLY A 33 -8.08 3.45 -5.83
C GLY A 33 -7.97 4.01 -4.41
N ILE A 34 -6.75 4.12 -3.89
CA ILE A 34 -6.46 4.66 -2.55
C ILE A 34 -6.85 6.14 -2.48
N ALA A 35 -6.45 6.95 -3.47
CA ALA A 35 -6.83 8.35 -3.57
C ALA A 35 -8.36 8.53 -3.64
N ARG A 36 -9.04 7.68 -4.42
CA ARG A 36 -10.50 7.74 -4.56
C ARG A 36 -11.23 7.35 -3.27
N MET A 37 -10.71 6.35 -2.55
CA MET A 37 -11.19 5.95 -1.22
C MET A 37 -11.04 7.09 -0.23
N LYS A 38 -9.86 7.72 -0.15
CA LYS A 38 -9.60 8.89 0.70
C LYS A 38 -10.63 10.00 0.44
N LEU A 39 -10.78 10.39 -0.83
CA LEU A 39 -11.72 11.41 -1.26
C LEU A 39 -13.17 11.06 -0.90
N HIS A 40 -13.56 9.79 -1.00
CA HIS A 40 -14.89 9.36 -0.59
C HIS A 40 -15.07 9.53 0.93
N HIS A 41 -14.10 9.07 1.72
CA HIS A 41 -14.15 9.20 3.18
C HIS A 41 -14.20 10.67 3.62
N GLU A 42 -13.39 11.56 3.04
CA GLU A 42 -13.44 13.01 3.28
C GLU A 42 -14.84 13.60 3.03
N LYS A 43 -15.53 13.18 1.98
CA LYS A 43 -16.90 13.61 1.71
C LYS A 43 -17.87 13.15 2.79
N GLU A 44 -17.73 11.92 3.30
CA GLU A 44 -18.58 11.43 4.38
C GLU A 44 -18.30 12.15 5.71
N VAL A 45 -17.03 12.44 6.01
CA VAL A 45 -16.62 13.24 7.17
C VAL A 45 -17.21 14.65 7.07
N GLN A 46 -17.14 15.28 5.90
CA GLN A 46 -17.72 16.61 5.68
C GLN A 46 -19.24 16.62 5.91
N LYS A 47 -19.96 15.57 5.48
CA LYS A 47 -21.40 15.44 5.74
C LYS A 47 -21.71 15.35 7.24
N GLN A 48 -20.88 14.63 8.01
CA GLN A 48 -21.06 14.52 9.47
C GLN A 48 -20.82 15.87 10.16
N TYR A 49 -19.79 16.60 9.73
CA TYR A 49 -19.53 17.95 10.22
C TYR A 49 -20.70 18.90 9.94
N MET A 50 -21.23 18.87 8.70
CA MET A 50 -22.34 19.73 8.30
C MET A 50 -23.67 19.38 8.99
N SER A 51 -23.87 18.13 9.39
CA SER A 51 -25.15 17.67 9.97
C SER A 51 -25.27 17.88 11.48
N ASN A 52 -24.15 18.09 12.19
CA ASN A 52 -24.14 18.25 13.64
C ASN A 52 -23.24 19.42 14.08
N PRO A 53 -23.79 20.51 14.64
CA PRO A 53 -23.01 21.68 15.06
C PRO A 53 -22.07 21.41 16.25
N TYR A 54 -22.23 20.29 16.94
CA TYR A 54 -21.34 19.83 18.02
C TYR A 54 -20.33 18.79 17.56
N TRP A 55 -20.26 18.50 16.26
CA TRP A 55 -19.29 17.54 15.75
C TRP A 55 -17.87 18.10 15.87
N VAL A 56 -16.99 17.29 16.45
CA VAL A 56 -15.57 17.56 16.55
C VAL A 56 -14.86 16.39 15.89
N GLN A 57 -13.94 16.69 14.97
CA GLN A 57 -13.23 15.64 14.25
C GLN A 57 -12.40 14.79 15.21
N PRO A 58 -12.65 13.47 15.27
CA PRO A 58 -11.81 12.59 16.07
C PRO A 58 -10.40 12.47 15.49
N TYR A 59 -9.41 12.34 16.38
CA TYR A 59 -7.99 12.20 15.99
C TYR A 59 -7.74 11.03 15.02
N TYR A 60 -8.47 9.92 15.16
CA TYR A 60 -8.28 8.74 14.29
C TYR A 60 -8.56 9.03 12.81
N ILE A 61 -9.33 10.07 12.47
CA ILE A 61 -9.57 10.47 11.08
C ILE A 61 -8.30 11.05 10.45
N ASN A 62 -7.60 11.93 11.17
CA ASN A 62 -6.30 12.44 10.71
C ASN A 62 -5.30 11.30 10.59
N ARG A 63 -5.22 10.44 11.61
CA ARG A 63 -4.30 9.30 11.57
C ARG A 63 -4.61 8.34 10.41
N PHE A 64 -5.89 8.15 10.08
CA PHE A 64 -6.30 7.38 8.92
C PHE A 64 -5.77 8.01 7.63
N TYR A 65 -5.92 9.32 7.45
CA TYR A 65 -5.39 10.01 6.26
C TYR A 65 -3.87 9.96 6.18
N ASP A 66 -3.15 10.13 7.29
CA ASP A 66 -1.69 9.99 7.31
C ASP A 66 -1.25 8.61 6.81
N ILE A 67 -1.92 7.54 7.27
CA ILE A 67 -1.60 6.16 6.86
C ILE A 67 -1.97 5.93 5.38
N VAL A 68 -3.09 6.48 4.93
CA VAL A 68 -3.53 6.37 3.54
C VAL A 68 -2.53 7.04 2.60
N ASP A 69 -2.05 8.23 2.97
CA ASP A 69 -1.08 8.98 2.18
C ASP A 69 0.28 8.29 2.10
N GLU A 70 0.69 7.51 3.11
CA GLU A 70 1.90 6.67 3.08
C GLU A 70 1.91 5.65 1.92
N HIS A 71 0.77 5.35 1.29
CA HIS A 71 0.72 4.44 0.15
C HIS A 71 1.07 5.12 -1.18
N ILE A 72 0.95 6.45 -1.27
CA ILE A 72 1.15 7.21 -2.50
C ILE A 72 2.42 8.03 -2.36
N SER A 73 3.50 7.59 -3.01
CA SER A 73 4.78 8.31 -2.96
C SER A 73 4.63 9.72 -3.56
N GLN A 74 5.08 10.72 -2.82
CA GLN A 74 5.14 12.11 -3.25
C GLN A 74 6.49 12.47 -3.89
N GLY A 75 7.57 11.79 -3.47
CA GLY A 75 8.95 12.03 -3.93
C GLY A 75 9.22 11.49 -5.33
N VAL A 76 8.53 10.43 -5.73
CA VAL A 76 8.61 9.87 -7.09
C VAL A 76 7.52 10.51 -7.94
N THR A 77 7.71 11.79 -8.27
CA THR A 77 6.74 12.57 -9.06
C THR A 77 6.58 11.92 -10.45
N TYR A 78 5.57 11.06 -10.58
CA TYR A 78 5.09 10.36 -11.78
C TYR A 78 5.90 9.20 -12.39
N ASP A 79 7.12 8.90 -11.95
CA ASP A 79 7.83 7.71 -12.49
C ASP A 79 7.51 6.43 -11.71
N LEU A 80 6.35 5.85 -12.01
CA LEU A 80 5.90 4.59 -11.42
C LEU A 80 6.81 3.40 -11.75
N ASN A 81 7.73 3.51 -12.71
CA ASN A 81 8.72 2.45 -12.95
C ASN A 81 9.66 2.28 -11.75
N ILE A 82 10.02 3.37 -11.08
CA ILE A 82 10.88 3.35 -9.89
C ILE A 82 10.18 2.60 -8.76
N VAL A 83 8.89 2.91 -8.53
CA VAL A 83 8.09 2.21 -7.52
C VAL A 83 7.99 0.72 -7.84
N ALA A 84 7.67 0.37 -9.10
CA ALA A 84 7.59 -1.02 -9.53
C ALA A 84 8.93 -1.77 -9.34
N GLY A 85 10.05 -1.16 -9.71
CA GLY A 85 11.39 -1.74 -9.55
C GLY A 85 11.80 -1.90 -8.08
N HIS A 86 11.39 -1.00 -7.20
CA HIS A 86 11.63 -1.17 -5.77
C HIS A 86 10.74 -2.24 -5.14
N ILE A 87 9.54 -2.49 -5.66
CA ILE A 87 8.74 -3.65 -5.25
C ILE A 87 9.42 -4.95 -5.71
N ASP A 88 10.03 -4.98 -6.91
CA ASP A 88 10.87 -6.12 -7.33
C ASP A 88 12.03 -6.36 -6.36
N ALA A 89 12.75 -5.29 -5.97
CA ALA A 89 13.82 -5.39 -5.00
C ALA A 89 13.33 -5.85 -3.61
N LEU A 90 12.16 -5.39 -3.19
CA LEU A 90 11.53 -5.82 -1.94
C LEU A 90 11.23 -7.32 -1.95
N TYR A 91 10.62 -7.83 -3.02
CA TYR A 91 10.25 -9.24 -3.14
C TYR A 91 11.41 -10.18 -3.50
N ALA A 92 12.58 -9.64 -3.85
CA ALA A 92 13.80 -10.44 -3.99
C ALA A 92 14.23 -11.09 -2.66
N ASN A 93 13.80 -10.54 -1.52
CA ASN A 93 13.99 -11.18 -0.21
C ASN A 93 12.89 -12.22 0.06
N TYR A 94 13.31 -13.45 0.39
CA TYR A 94 12.41 -14.56 0.70
C TYR A 94 11.43 -14.25 1.84
N ASP A 95 11.87 -13.53 2.86
CA ASP A 95 11.04 -13.18 4.03
C ASP A 95 9.88 -12.23 3.68
N ASN A 96 9.92 -11.62 2.50
CA ASN A 96 8.94 -10.64 2.05
C ASN A 96 7.87 -11.24 1.14
N ARG A 97 7.99 -12.52 0.75
CA ARG A 97 7.16 -13.09 -0.33
C ARG A 97 5.66 -13.09 -0.04
N ASN A 98 5.30 -13.21 1.24
CA ASN A 98 3.90 -13.22 1.69
C ASN A 98 3.35 -11.83 2.03
N ILE A 99 4.16 -10.77 1.95
CA ILE A 99 3.70 -9.39 2.18
C ILE A 99 2.74 -9.00 1.03
N PRO A 100 1.48 -8.59 1.32
CA PRO A 100 0.54 -8.19 0.29
C PRO A 100 1.01 -6.96 -0.51
N LEU A 101 0.62 -6.88 -1.79
CA LEU A 101 1.05 -5.81 -2.69
C LEU A 101 0.75 -4.39 -2.19
N ILE A 102 -0.41 -4.18 -1.56
CA ILE A 102 -0.77 -2.87 -1.03
C ILE A 102 0.16 -2.46 0.12
N GLU A 103 0.59 -3.41 0.97
CA GLU A 103 1.55 -3.13 2.04
C GLU A 103 2.96 -2.95 1.46
N ALA A 104 3.34 -3.73 0.46
CA ALA A 104 4.61 -3.55 -0.28
C ALA A 104 4.71 -2.16 -0.92
N ILE A 105 3.62 -1.69 -1.55
CA ILE A 105 3.51 -0.33 -2.09
C ILE A 105 3.75 0.70 -0.99
N ARG A 106 3.09 0.57 0.18
CA ARG A 106 3.29 1.50 1.29
C ARG A 106 4.74 1.53 1.78
N ILE A 107 5.36 0.37 1.98
CA ILE A 107 6.76 0.27 2.42
C ILE A 107 7.67 1.01 1.43
N VAL A 108 7.52 0.72 0.14
CA VAL A 108 8.31 1.34 -0.92
C VAL A 108 8.05 2.85 -1.00
N SER A 109 6.79 3.28 -0.99
CA SER A 109 6.40 4.70 -1.07
C SER A 109 7.01 5.50 0.07
N VAL A 110 6.92 5.01 1.32
CA VAL A 110 7.51 5.68 2.50
C VAL A 110 9.04 5.74 2.39
N ALA A 111 9.69 4.68 1.90
CA ALA A 111 11.13 4.70 1.69
C ALA A 111 11.55 5.73 0.63
N GLN A 112 10.78 5.83 -0.46
CA GLN A 112 11.02 6.79 -1.54
C GLN A 112 10.79 8.24 -1.13
N ASP A 113 9.85 8.47 -0.21
CA ASP A 113 9.54 9.81 0.31
C ASP A 113 10.56 10.30 1.35
N GLY A 114 11.68 9.59 1.53
CA GLY A 114 12.78 10.01 2.39
C GLY A 114 12.62 9.61 3.86
N GLU A 115 11.74 8.66 4.18
CA GLU A 115 11.51 8.14 5.53
C GLU A 115 11.96 6.66 5.71
N PRO A 116 13.23 6.30 5.45
CA PRO A 116 13.68 4.90 5.43
C PRO A 116 13.50 4.19 6.78
N GLN A 117 13.73 4.88 7.90
CA GLN A 117 13.56 4.30 9.25
C GLN A 117 12.10 3.89 9.52
N LYS A 118 11.15 4.67 9.00
CA LYS A 118 9.73 4.37 9.11
C LYS A 118 9.37 3.22 8.18
N ALA A 119 9.88 3.21 6.95
CA ALA A 119 9.71 2.11 6.01
C ALA A 119 10.22 0.78 6.60
N ASP A 120 11.40 0.78 7.21
CA ASP A 120 11.98 -0.39 7.89
C ASP A 120 11.08 -0.89 9.03
N LEU A 121 10.54 0.01 9.84
CA LEU A 121 9.61 -0.35 10.91
C LEU A 121 8.31 -0.96 10.36
N ILE A 122 7.79 -0.45 9.25
CA ILE A 122 6.61 -1.01 8.57
C ILE A 122 6.95 -2.40 8.02
N LEU A 123 8.12 -2.55 7.38
CA LEU A 123 8.61 -3.81 6.83
C LEU A 123 8.75 -4.89 7.91
N LEU A 124 9.41 -4.59 9.03
CA LEU A 124 9.58 -5.54 10.14
C LEU A 124 8.22 -5.98 10.72
N ARG A 125 7.26 -5.06 10.82
CA ARG A 125 5.89 -5.40 11.24
C ARG A 125 5.18 -6.28 10.21
N ALA A 126 5.37 -6.00 8.92
CA ALA A 126 4.81 -6.79 7.83
C ALA A 126 5.40 -8.21 7.82
N GLN A 127 6.71 -8.36 7.91
CA GLN A 127 7.38 -9.67 7.99
C GLN A 127 6.89 -10.49 9.19
N LYS A 128 6.72 -9.86 10.36
CA LYS A 128 6.16 -10.54 11.55
C LYS A 128 4.71 -10.97 11.35
N LYS A 129 3.92 -10.21 10.58
CA LYS A 129 2.50 -10.47 10.33
C LYS A 129 2.28 -11.49 9.21
N TYR A 130 3.13 -11.48 8.20
CA TYR A 130 3.04 -12.28 6.98
C TYR A 130 4.24 -13.22 6.86
N THR A 131 4.34 -14.16 7.80
CA THR A 131 5.40 -15.17 7.80
C THR A 131 5.39 -15.96 6.48
N PRO A 132 6.57 -16.23 5.87
CA PRO A 132 6.72 -17.07 4.67
C PRO A 132 6.06 -18.45 4.76
#